data_AF-A0A7C4SFU6-F1
#
_entry.id   AF-A0A7C4SFU6-F1
#
_cell.length_a   1.000
_cell.length_b   1.000
_cell.length_c   1.000
_cell.angle_alpha   90.00
_cell.angle_beta   90.00
_cell.angle_gamma   90.00
#
_symmetry.space_group_name_H-M   'P 1'
#
loop_
_entity.id
_entity.type
_entity.pdbx_description
1 polymer ?
#
loop_
_entity_poly.entity_id
_entity_poly.type
_entity_poly.pdbx_seq_one_letter_code
_entity_poly.pdbx_strand_id
1 'polypeptide(L)'
;MIQKRTTWPALFIGAAGIIHIVITPQHWAHAPAHGLLFLVVGIAEILWSIAAWRRPSPSVYRMGMLLAGWLIILWAITRVLPAPFGHGPEPIEPFGIVCKLAEGLGVVVIGLLIFGEAVSRAGPLVAWRGLALLAAGALVAGFATYGAARAAEPMLPWLGVSAEAHSHDHG
;
A
#
# COMPACT_ATOMS: atom_id res chain seq x y z
N MET A 1 -22.44 -19.32 0.49
CA MET A 1 -22.57 -17.85 0.29
C MET A 1 -21.36 -17.03 0.76
N ILE A 2 -20.52 -17.54 1.68
CA ILE A 2 -19.33 -16.83 2.17
C ILE A 2 -18.29 -16.64 1.05
N GLN A 3 -18.06 -17.65 0.20
CA GLN A 3 -17.01 -17.63 -0.83
C GLN A 3 -17.13 -16.47 -1.84
N LYS A 4 -18.35 -16.12 -2.29
CA LYS A 4 -18.59 -15.00 -3.23
C LYS A 4 -18.27 -13.61 -2.66
N ARG A 5 -18.26 -13.44 -1.34
CA ARG A 5 -17.97 -12.15 -0.70
C ARG A 5 -16.46 -11.89 -0.58
N THR A 6 -15.67 -12.97 -0.59
CA THR A 6 -14.21 -12.92 -0.37
C THR A 6 -13.42 -12.75 -1.65
N THR A 7 -14.05 -13.00 -2.80
CA THR A 7 -13.42 -12.88 -4.12
C THR A 7 -13.11 -11.42 -4.48
N TRP A 8 -14.00 -10.49 -4.16
CA TRP A 8 -13.83 -9.08 -4.51
C TRP A 8 -12.59 -8.41 -3.90
N PRO A 9 -12.38 -8.44 -2.57
CA PRO A 9 -11.19 -7.80 -2.01
C PRO A 9 -9.90 -8.49 -2.45
N ALA A 10 -9.93 -9.81 -2.65
CA ALA A 10 -8.80 -10.56 -3.22
C ALA A 10 -8.47 -10.09 -4.65
N LEU A 11 -9.48 -9.90 -5.50
CA LEU A 11 -9.28 -9.40 -6.86
C LEU A 11 -8.72 -7.98 -6.87
N PHE A 12 -9.29 -7.07 -6.06
CA PHE A 12 -8.83 -5.68 -6.02
C PHE A 12 -7.40 -5.53 -5.50
N ILE A 13 -7.09 -6.14 -4.35
CA ILE A 13 -5.73 -6.07 -3.79
C ILE A 13 -4.74 -6.86 -4.65
N GLY A 14 -5.16 -7.99 -5.23
CA GLY A 14 -4.32 -8.74 -6.18
C GLY A 14 -3.99 -7.92 -7.43
N ALA A 15 -4.94 -7.15 -7.96
CA ALA A 15 -4.72 -6.25 -9.09
C ALA A 15 -3.75 -5.11 -8.73
N ALA A 16 -3.90 -4.50 -7.54
CA ALA A 16 -2.95 -3.52 -7.02
C ALA A 16 -1.52 -4.10 -6.95
N GLY A 17 -1.40 -5.33 -6.42
CA GLY A 17 -0.12 -6.02 -6.33
C GLY A 17 0.54 -6.26 -7.68
N ILE A 18 -0.25 -6.65 -8.70
CA ILE A 18 0.25 -6.78 -10.08
C ILE A 18 0.72 -5.42 -10.61
N ILE A 19 -0.04 -4.34 -10.39
CA ILE A 19 0.35 -3.01 -10.84
C ILE A 19 1.68 -2.60 -10.21
N HIS A 20 1.86 -2.79 -8.90
CA HIS A 20 3.12 -2.51 -8.21
C HIS A 20 4.31 -3.26 -8.83
N ILE A 21 4.14 -4.54 -9.17
CA ILE A 21 5.19 -5.34 -9.85
C ILE A 21 5.48 -4.80 -11.25
N VAL A 22 4.44 -4.45 -12.01
CA VAL A 22 4.57 -3.94 -13.38
C VAL A 22 5.33 -2.61 -13.41
N ILE A 23 5.09 -1.70 -12.48
CA ILE A 23 5.76 -0.39 -12.42
C ILE A 23 7.14 -0.43 -11.74
N THR A 24 7.48 -1.55 -11.11
CA THR A 24 8.76 -1.73 -10.40
C THR A 24 9.98 -1.36 -11.24
N PRO A 25 10.15 -1.81 -12.50
CA PRO A 25 11.35 -1.50 -13.28
C PRO A 25 11.52 0.00 -13.54
N GLN A 26 10.42 0.70 -13.81
CA GLN A 26 10.43 2.15 -14.02
C GLN A 26 10.87 2.88 -12.76
N HIS A 27 10.30 2.54 -11.60
CA HIS A 27 10.68 3.17 -10.34
C HIS A 27 12.07 2.76 -9.86
N TRP A 28 12.53 1.55 -10.17
CA TRP A 28 13.88 1.10 -9.87
C TRP A 28 14.93 1.94 -10.62
N ALA A 29 14.68 2.25 -11.89
CA ALA A 29 15.57 3.09 -12.70
C ALA A 29 15.63 4.54 -12.19
N HIS A 30 14.51 5.06 -11.67
CA HIS A 30 14.46 6.37 -11.05
C HIS A 30 15.19 6.39 -9.70
N ALA A 31 14.76 5.55 -8.75
CA ALA A 31 15.36 5.38 -7.43
C ALA A 31 15.21 3.90 -6.97
N PRO A 32 16.31 3.15 -6.78
CA PRO A 32 16.23 1.73 -6.40
C PRO A 32 15.41 1.46 -5.12
N ALA A 33 15.39 2.39 -4.16
CA ALA A 33 14.52 2.28 -2.97
C ALA A 33 13.04 2.15 -3.33
N HIS A 34 12.57 2.93 -4.32
CA HIS A 34 11.17 2.91 -4.75
C HIS A 34 10.85 1.59 -5.46
N GLY A 35 11.71 1.17 -6.38
CA GLY A 35 11.57 -0.12 -7.05
C GLY A 35 11.50 -1.28 -6.06
N LEU A 36 12.38 -1.31 -5.06
CA LEU A 36 12.37 -2.34 -4.02
C LEU A 36 11.06 -2.34 -3.21
N LEU A 37 10.58 -1.16 -2.82
CA LEU A 37 9.30 -1.02 -2.13
C LEU A 37 8.18 -1.62 -2.98
N PHE A 38 8.04 -1.19 -4.24
CA PHE A 38 7.01 -1.68 -5.16
C PHE A 38 7.06 -3.19 -5.36
N LEU A 39 8.26 -3.75 -5.51
CA LEU A 39 8.45 -5.19 -5.65
C LEU A 39 7.95 -5.96 -4.41
N VAL A 40 8.41 -5.54 -3.23
CA VAL A 40 8.09 -6.23 -1.96
C VAL A 40 6.60 -6.14 -1.67
N VAL A 41 6.00 -4.95 -1.81
CA VAL A 41 4.58 -4.74 -1.50
C VAL A 41 3.69 -5.41 -2.55
N GLY A 42 4.09 -5.41 -3.83
CA GLY A 42 3.38 -6.12 -4.88
C GLY A 42 3.33 -7.63 -4.64
N ILE A 43 4.46 -8.24 -4.23
CA ILE A 43 4.49 -9.65 -3.80
C ILE A 43 3.59 -9.87 -2.59
N ALA A 44 3.67 -8.99 -1.57
CA ALA A 44 2.87 -9.11 -0.36
C ALA A 44 1.35 -9.07 -0.65
N GLU A 45 0.91 -8.17 -1.53
CA GLU A 45 -0.50 -8.04 -1.95
C GLU A 45 -0.99 -9.26 -2.75
N ILE A 46 -0.15 -9.81 -3.64
CA ILE A 46 -0.48 -11.05 -4.36
C ILE A 46 -0.58 -12.23 -3.41
N LEU A 47 0.38 -12.40 -2.49
CA LEU A 47 0.36 -13.47 -1.50
C LEU A 47 -0.86 -13.33 -0.57
N TRP A 48 -1.17 -12.11 -0.17
CA TRP A 48 -2.37 -11.81 0.61
C TRP A 48 -3.64 -12.16 -0.16
N SER A 49 -3.73 -11.79 -1.43
CA SER A 49 -4.86 -12.09 -2.32
C SER A 49 -5.10 -13.61 -2.41
N ILE A 50 -4.03 -14.39 -2.61
CA ILE A 50 -4.09 -15.86 -2.63
C ILE A 50 -4.56 -16.41 -1.29
N ALA A 51 -4.05 -15.89 -0.17
CA ALA A 51 -4.46 -16.30 1.17
C ALA A 51 -5.94 -16.00 1.45
N ALA A 52 -6.40 -14.79 1.10
CA ALA A 52 -7.78 -14.35 1.23
C ALA A 52 -8.74 -15.19 0.37
N TRP A 53 -8.32 -15.56 -0.83
CA TRP A 53 -9.08 -16.43 -1.72
C TRP A 53 -9.20 -17.87 -1.19
N ARG A 54 -8.08 -18.44 -0.72
CA ARG A 54 -8.04 -19.85 -0.32
C ARG A 54 -8.58 -20.11 1.08
N ARG A 55 -8.32 -19.20 2.03
CA ARG A 55 -8.63 -19.38 3.46
C ARG A 55 -9.07 -18.06 4.08
N PRO A 56 -10.26 -17.54 3.70
CA PRO A 56 -10.76 -16.30 4.27
C PRO A 56 -10.95 -16.44 5.79
N SER A 57 -10.42 -15.48 6.54
CA SER A 57 -10.55 -15.42 7.99
C SER A 57 -10.49 -13.98 8.48
N PRO A 58 -11.00 -13.69 9.70
CA PRO A 58 -10.92 -12.34 10.27
C PRO A 58 -9.48 -11.80 10.36
N SER A 59 -8.51 -12.68 10.62
CA SER A 59 -7.10 -12.27 10.68
C SER A 59 -6.56 -11.87 9.31
N VAL A 60 -6.87 -12.65 8.27
CA VAL A 60 -6.49 -12.32 6.88
C VAL A 60 -7.09 -10.99 6.46
N TYR A 61 -8.37 -10.73 6.77
CA TYR A 61 -8.98 -9.44 6.48
C TYR A 61 -8.30 -8.27 7.20
N ARG A 62 -8.00 -8.40 8.49
CA ARG A 62 -7.26 -7.36 9.22
C ARG A 62 -5.88 -7.10 8.60
N MET A 63 -5.17 -8.15 8.19
CA MET A 63 -3.89 -8.00 7.50
C MET A 63 -4.04 -7.26 6.17
N GLY A 64 -5.10 -7.53 5.40
CA GLY A 64 -5.35 -6.85 4.12
C GLY A 64 -5.71 -5.39 4.30
N MET A 65 -6.54 -5.10 5.31
CA MET A 65 -6.89 -3.73 5.71
C MET A 65 -5.64 -2.93 6.07
N LEU A 66 -4.74 -3.52 6.88
CA LEU A 66 -3.50 -2.87 7.25
C LEU A 66 -2.60 -2.70 6.02
N LEU A 67 -2.33 -3.78 5.27
CA LEU A 67 -1.47 -3.81 4.08
C LEU A 67 -1.85 -2.73 3.06
N ALA A 68 -3.08 -2.76 2.55
CA ALA A 68 -3.53 -1.79 1.56
C ALA A 68 -3.72 -0.39 2.18
N GLY A 69 -4.21 -0.31 3.42
CA GLY A 69 -4.41 0.96 4.12
C GLY A 69 -3.12 1.76 4.31
N TRP A 70 -2.02 1.12 4.75
CA TRP A 70 -0.77 1.83 4.98
C TRP A 70 -0.12 2.28 3.66
N LEU A 71 -0.31 1.54 2.56
CA LEU A 71 0.16 1.91 1.23
C LEU A 71 -0.57 3.15 0.69
N ILE A 72 -1.88 3.24 0.90
CA ILE A 72 -2.66 4.44 0.56
C ILE A 72 -2.16 5.64 1.36
N ILE A 73 -1.94 5.48 2.68
CA ILE A 73 -1.42 6.55 3.53
C ILE A 73 -0.02 6.98 3.08
N LEU A 74 0.89 6.03 2.87
CA LEU A 74 2.25 6.34 2.41
C LEU A 74 2.21 7.08 1.08
N TRP A 75 1.41 6.63 0.11
CA TRP A 75 1.25 7.31 -1.17
C TRP A 75 0.76 8.75 -1.01
N ALA A 76 -0.23 8.98 -0.14
CA ALA A 76 -0.74 10.32 0.14
C ALA A 76 0.34 11.22 0.77
N ILE A 77 1.13 10.68 1.71
CA ILE A 77 2.27 11.40 2.31
C ILE A 77 3.24 11.84 1.23
N THR A 78 3.65 10.95 0.31
CA THR A 78 4.63 11.30 -0.73
C THR A 78 4.08 12.23 -1.81
N ARG A 79 2.77 12.53 -1.84
CA ARG A 79 2.21 13.59 -2.71
C ARG A 79 2.39 14.99 -2.14
N VAL A 80 2.58 15.09 -0.82
CA VAL A 80 2.65 16.37 -0.10
C VAL A 80 4.05 16.64 0.41
N LEU A 81 4.73 15.61 0.91
CA LEU A 81 6.09 15.68 1.41
C LEU A 81 7.08 15.07 0.41
N PRO A 82 8.37 15.45 0.46
CA PRO A 82 9.39 14.80 -0.35
C PRO A 82 9.37 13.30 -0.16
N ALA A 83 9.29 12.55 -1.25
CA ALA A 83 9.40 11.10 -1.16
C ALA A 83 10.77 10.72 -0.62
N PRO A 84 10.83 9.69 0.25
CA PRO A 84 12.12 9.22 0.70
C PRO A 84 12.97 8.79 -0.49
N PHE A 85 14.26 9.09 -0.49
CA PHE A 85 15.20 8.86 -1.59
C PHE A 85 14.91 9.67 -2.88
N GLY A 86 14.01 10.66 -2.81
CA GLY A 86 13.64 11.57 -3.89
C GLY A 86 14.03 13.04 -3.61
N HIS A 87 13.83 13.91 -4.59
CA HIS A 87 14.15 15.35 -4.49
C HIS A 87 12.96 16.24 -4.08
N GLY A 88 11.74 15.70 -4.09
CA GLY A 88 10.52 16.45 -3.83
C GLY A 88 9.29 15.56 -3.77
N PRO A 89 8.09 16.15 -3.63
CA PRO A 89 6.84 15.39 -3.70
C PRO A 89 6.70 14.70 -5.05
N GLU A 90 6.17 13.49 -5.03
CA GLU A 90 6.04 12.64 -6.21
C GLU A 90 4.83 13.06 -7.08
N PRO A 91 4.96 13.08 -8.41
CA PRO A 91 3.89 13.50 -9.31
C PRO A 91 2.73 12.49 -9.32
N ILE A 92 1.49 12.96 -9.43
CA ILE A 92 0.33 12.06 -9.53
C ILE A 92 0.32 11.39 -10.91
N GLU A 93 0.59 10.08 -10.91
CA GLU A 93 0.63 9.28 -12.13
C GLU A 93 -0.65 8.42 -12.30
N PRO A 94 -1.09 8.16 -13.55
CA PRO A 94 -2.29 7.35 -13.82
C PRO A 94 -2.24 5.96 -13.19
N PHE A 95 -1.10 5.26 -13.30
CA PHE A 95 -0.93 3.94 -12.69
C PHE A 95 -1.01 4.00 -11.17
N GLY A 96 -0.45 5.06 -10.56
CA GLY A 96 -0.59 5.32 -9.14
C GLY A 96 -2.05 5.47 -8.71
N ILE A 97 -2.84 6.28 -9.42
CA ILE A 97 -4.27 6.45 -9.15
C ILE A 97 -5.02 5.11 -9.25
N VAL A 98 -4.83 4.37 -10.36
CA VAL A 98 -5.53 3.09 -10.58
C VAL A 98 -5.17 2.08 -9.49
N CYS A 99 -3.90 2.00 -9.12
CA CYS A 99 -3.43 1.15 -8.02
C CYS A 99 -4.11 1.52 -6.68
N LYS A 100 -4.10 2.82 -6.31
CA LYS A 100 -4.72 3.27 -5.06
C LYS A 100 -6.24 3.12 -5.06
N LEU A 101 -6.91 3.25 -6.21
CA LEU A 101 -8.34 2.95 -6.33
C LEU A 101 -8.63 1.47 -6.09
N ALA A 102 -7.80 0.57 -6.63
CA ALA A 102 -7.94 -0.86 -6.40
C ALA A 102 -7.73 -1.21 -4.91
N GLU A 103 -6.65 -0.72 -4.29
CA GLU A 103 -6.44 -0.86 -2.84
C GLU A 103 -7.61 -0.30 -2.02
N GLY A 104 -8.08 0.90 -2.35
CA GLY A 104 -9.18 1.57 -1.66
C GLY A 104 -10.49 0.78 -1.73
N LEU A 105 -10.82 0.23 -2.90
CA LEU A 105 -11.98 -0.65 -3.05
C LEU A 105 -11.80 -1.94 -2.23
N GLY A 106 -10.60 -2.51 -2.21
CA GLY A 106 -10.27 -3.66 -1.36
C GLY A 106 -10.48 -3.37 0.13
N VAL A 107 -9.95 -2.24 0.61
CA VAL A 107 -10.08 -1.73 1.98
C VAL A 107 -11.54 -1.52 2.35
N VAL A 108 -12.34 -0.89 1.48
CA VAL A 108 -13.78 -0.67 1.72
C VAL A 108 -14.52 -2.00 1.86
N VAL A 109 -14.31 -2.94 0.93
CA VAL A 109 -15.00 -4.24 0.98
C VAL A 109 -14.59 -5.03 2.22
N ILE A 110 -13.29 -5.06 2.56
CA ILE A 110 -12.79 -5.68 3.79
C ILE A 110 -13.41 -5.03 5.04
N GLY A 111 -13.46 -3.70 5.08
CA GLY A 111 -14.04 -2.94 6.18
C GLY A 111 -15.50 -3.30 6.41
N LEU A 112 -16.29 -3.41 5.35
CA LEU A 112 -17.69 -3.85 5.42
C LEU A 112 -17.84 -5.28 5.95
N LEU A 113 -16.93 -6.19 5.57
CA LEU A 113 -16.94 -7.58 6.06
C LEU A 113 -16.61 -7.64 7.56
N ILE A 114 -15.54 -6.95 7.99
CA ILE A 114 -15.14 -6.86 9.39
C ILE A 114 -16.26 -6.22 10.23
N PHE A 115 -16.83 -5.12 9.74
CA PHE A 115 -17.89 -4.40 10.43
C PHE A 115 -19.14 -5.25 10.59
N GLY A 116 -19.62 -5.87 9.51
CA GLY A 116 -20.82 -6.71 9.56
C GLY A 116 -20.67 -7.90 10.51
N GLU A 117 -19.50 -8.53 10.53
CA GLU A 117 -19.21 -9.62 11.48
C GLU A 117 -19.17 -9.11 12.93
N ALA A 118 -18.49 -8.01 13.19
CA ALA A 118 -18.37 -7.44 14.53
C ALA A 118 -19.73 -6.94 15.08
N VAL A 119 -20.54 -6.27 14.24
CA VAL A 119 -21.91 -5.87 14.60
C VAL A 119 -22.74 -7.09 15.00
N SER A 120 -22.68 -8.16 14.21
CA SER A 120 -23.45 -9.38 14.46
C SER A 120 -23.05 -10.10 15.74
N ARG A 121 -21.78 -9.96 16.18
CA ARG A 121 -21.24 -10.66 17.35
C ARG A 121 -21.23 -9.84 18.64
N ALA A 122 -20.96 -8.53 18.54
CA ALA A 122 -20.62 -7.69 19.69
C ALA A 122 -21.23 -6.27 19.62
N GLY A 123 -22.00 -5.95 18.58
CA GLY A 123 -22.67 -4.67 18.41
C GLY A 123 -21.85 -3.57 17.71
N PRO A 124 -22.50 -2.45 17.33
CA PRO A 124 -21.92 -1.44 16.45
C PRO A 124 -20.76 -0.65 17.07
N LEU A 125 -20.79 -0.40 18.38
CA LEU A 125 -19.71 0.34 19.05
C LEU A 125 -18.38 -0.43 18.99
N VAL A 126 -18.41 -1.74 19.21
CA VAL A 126 -17.22 -2.60 19.13
C VAL A 126 -16.70 -2.66 17.69
N ALA A 127 -17.61 -2.74 16.71
CA ALA A 127 -17.25 -2.73 15.30
C ALA A 127 -16.54 -1.44 14.89
N TRP A 128 -17.07 -0.27 15.26
CA TRP A 128 -16.44 1.03 15.00
C TRP A 128 -15.08 1.17 15.68
N ARG A 129 -14.95 0.74 16.94
CA ARG A 129 -13.66 0.75 17.65
C ARG A 129 -12.63 -0.13 16.93
N GLY A 130 -13.03 -1.31 16.47
CA GLY A 130 -12.16 -2.20 15.71
C GLY A 130 -11.67 -1.57 14.40
N LEU A 131 -12.57 -0.96 13.61
CA LEU A 131 -12.19 -0.25 12.38
C LEU A 131 -11.30 0.95 12.66
N ALA A 132 -11.60 1.74 13.69
CA ALA A 132 -10.79 2.90 14.07
C ALA A 132 -9.36 2.49 14.46
N LEU A 133 -9.21 1.39 15.20
CA LEU A 133 -7.89 0.85 15.55
C LEU A 133 -7.11 0.36 14.32
N LEU A 134 -7.78 -0.28 13.35
CA LEU A 134 -7.14 -0.69 12.10
C LEU A 134 -6.72 0.51 11.26
N ALA A 135 -7.56 1.54 11.17
CA ALA A 135 -7.25 2.78 10.46
C ALA A 135 -6.08 3.52 11.13
N ALA A 136 -6.07 3.62 12.46
CA ALA A 136 -4.96 4.18 13.22
C ALA A 136 -3.67 3.36 13.02
N GLY A 137 -3.77 2.03 12.99
CA GLY A 137 -2.64 1.15 12.70
C GLY A 137 -2.05 1.37 11.30
N ALA A 138 -2.90 1.50 10.28
CA ALA A 138 -2.49 1.82 8.92
C ALA A 138 -1.83 3.20 8.82
N LEU A 139 -2.38 4.20 9.53
CA LEU A 139 -1.82 5.54 9.61
C LEU A 139 -0.42 5.53 10.23
N VAL A 140 -0.27 4.89 11.39
CA VAL A 140 1.01 4.73 12.08
C VAL A 140 2.01 3.99 11.21
N ALA A 141 1.62 2.90 10.55
CA ALA A 141 2.49 2.15 9.66
C ALA A 141 2.97 2.98 8.44
N GLY A 142 2.09 3.80 7.85
CA GLY A 142 2.44 4.69 6.74
C GLY A 142 3.47 5.74 7.15
N PHE A 143 3.23 6.43 8.27
CA PHE A 143 4.18 7.42 8.80
C PHE A 143 5.48 6.80 9.30
N ALA A 144 5.42 5.63 9.94
CA ALA A 144 6.60 4.92 10.40
C ALA A 144 7.49 4.50 9.22
N THR A 145 6.89 3.98 8.15
CA THR A 145 7.63 3.62 6.93
C THR A 145 8.26 4.85 6.28
N TYR A 146 7.51 5.95 6.17
CA TYR A 146 8.04 7.22 5.66
C TYR A 146 9.23 7.71 6.50
N GLY A 147 9.06 7.79 7.82
CA GLY A 147 10.09 8.27 8.74
C GLY A 147 11.35 7.40 8.75
N ALA A 148 11.18 6.07 8.73
CA ALA A 148 12.29 5.13 8.66
C ALA A 148 13.07 5.27 7.35
N ALA A 149 12.36 5.41 6.22
CA ALA A 149 13.00 5.60 4.92
C ALA A 149 13.74 6.94 4.84
N ARG A 150 13.13 8.04 5.32
CA ARG A 150 13.78 9.36 5.42
C ARG A 150 15.05 9.32 6.27
N ALA A 151 15.02 8.60 7.39
CA ALA A 151 16.18 8.45 8.28
C ALA A 151 17.29 7.59 7.65
N ALA A 152 16.94 6.66 6.76
CA ALA A 152 17.90 5.77 6.10
C ALA A 152 18.60 6.39 4.90
N GLU A 153 18.04 7.44 4.28
CA GLU A 153 18.61 8.11 3.11
C GLU A 153 20.10 8.46 3.20
N PRO A 154 20.59 9.10 4.27
CA PRO A 154 22.01 9.49 4.36
C PRO A 154 22.93 8.27 4.45
N MET A 155 22.40 7.14 4.92
CA MET A 155 23.14 5.89 5.12
C MET A 155 23.18 5.02 3.86
N LEU A 156 22.22 5.21 2.95
CA LEU A 156 22.02 4.39 1.76
C LEU A 156 21.90 5.26 0.48
N PRO A 157 22.86 6.16 0.19
CA PRO A 157 22.76 7.12 -0.91
C PRO A 157 22.62 6.46 -2.30
N TRP A 158 23.13 5.24 -2.47
CA TRP A 158 23.01 4.46 -3.71
C TRP A 158 21.59 3.94 -4.00
N LEU A 159 20.65 4.10 -3.06
CA LEU A 159 19.23 3.82 -3.29
C LEU A 159 18.42 5.08 -3.68
N GLY A 160 19.09 6.24 -3.70
CA GLY A 160 18.56 7.54 -4.12
C GLY A 160 18.35 7.66 -5.63
N VAL A 161 17.83 8.80 -6.06
CA VAL A 161 17.71 9.12 -7.48
C VAL A 161 19.08 9.09 -8.17
N SER A 162 19.17 8.38 -9.30
CA SER A 162 20.38 8.31 -10.11
C SER A 162 20.78 9.70 -10.62
N ALA A 163 22.04 10.11 -10.40
CA ALA A 163 22.55 11.46 -10.74
C ALA A 163 22.70 11.75 -12.25
N GLU A 164 22.38 10.79 -13.13
CA GLU A 164 22.70 10.86 -14.57
C GLU A 164 21.83 11.85 -15.38
N ALA A 165 20.80 12.47 -14.79
CA ALA A 165 19.92 13.40 -15.50
C ALA A 165 20.48 14.84 -15.67
N HIS A 166 21.66 15.17 -15.12
CA HIS A 166 22.21 16.54 -15.16
C HIS A 166 23.42 16.75 -16.07
N SER A 167 23.90 15.74 -16.80
CA SER A 167 25.10 15.88 -17.65
C SER A 167 24.86 16.23 -19.13
N HIS A 168 23.61 16.50 -19.55
CA HIS A 168 23.29 16.70 -20.98
C HIS A 168 22.99 18.15 -21.41
N ASP A 169 23.17 19.16 -20.54
CA ASP A 169 22.83 20.56 -20.86
C ASP A 169 24.05 21.51 -20.94
N HIS A 170 25.24 20.95 -21.19
CA HIS A 170 26.46 21.72 -21.48
C HIS A 170 27.10 21.22 -22.78
N GLY A 171 26.50 21.58 -23.92
CA GLY A 171 27.01 21.33 -25.26
C GLY A 171 26.62 22.44 -26.22
#